data_AF-A0A8J8NLG9-F1
#
_entry.id   AF-A0A8J8NLG9-F1
#
_cell.length_a   1.000
_cell.length_b   1.000
_cell.length_c   1.000
_cell.angle_alpha   90.00
_cell.angle_beta   90.00
_cell.angle_gamma   90.00
#
_symmetry.space_group_name_H-M   'P 1'
#
loop_
_entity.id
_entity.type
_entity.pdbx_description
1 polymer ?
#
loop_
_entity_poly.entity_id
_entity_poly.type
_entity_poly.pdbx_seq_one_letter_code
_entity_poly.pdbx_strand_id
1 'polypeptide(L)'
;MKPYSKLRDSEYDDAYHYWQQRVHTLSTVNTWLSLFFLCVHPLIMCVGYDFWAEKHWLMLAHSFQQMLLGLYCWALPDQRFEHWLKMRVWVFYLLAGVNLLLAGLVFSAGTYFYINGPALYSFISASLATYVVLASGPLILTIIVSFELIQVKFNGRPEADFGDGGETNDEDQNALSKLKTKVKIIRI
;
A
#
# COMPACT_ATOMS: atom_id res chain seq x y z
N MET A 1 -19.18 -0.90 -2.58
CA MET A 1 -19.22 -2.24 -3.21
C MET A 1 -20.31 -3.05 -2.51
N LYS A 2 -21.27 -3.62 -3.26
CA LYS A 2 -22.22 -4.57 -2.69
C LYS A 2 -21.48 -5.90 -2.45
N PRO A 3 -21.60 -6.55 -1.28
CA PRO A 3 -21.05 -7.89 -1.09
C PRO A 3 -21.73 -8.84 -2.09
N TYR A 4 -20.94 -9.62 -2.82
CA TYR A 4 -21.43 -10.63 -3.75
C TYR A 4 -22.02 -11.80 -2.95
N SER A 5 -23.25 -11.64 -2.46
CA SER A 5 -24.00 -12.73 -1.89
C SER A 5 -24.64 -13.54 -3.04
N LYS A 6 -24.16 -14.78 -3.21
CA LYS A 6 -24.74 -15.90 -3.98
C LYS A 6 -24.46 -15.88 -5.49
N LEU A 7 -23.35 -16.50 -5.90
CA LEU A 7 -23.07 -16.86 -7.30
C LEU A 7 -23.27 -18.38 -7.46
N ARG A 8 -23.88 -18.83 -8.56
CA ARG A 8 -23.89 -20.27 -8.93
C ARG A 8 -22.46 -20.74 -9.23
N ASP A 9 -22.17 -22.04 -9.11
CA ASP A 9 -20.82 -22.58 -9.30
C ASP A 9 -20.11 -22.08 -10.56
N SER A 10 -20.80 -22.03 -11.71
CA SER A 10 -20.24 -21.49 -12.96
C SER A 10 -19.95 -20.00 -12.91
N GLU A 11 -20.78 -19.22 -12.20
CA GLU A 11 -20.59 -17.78 -12.02
C GLU A 11 -19.47 -17.48 -11.01
N TYR A 12 -19.25 -18.39 -10.05
CA TYR A 12 -18.13 -18.32 -9.10
C TYR A 12 -16.79 -18.56 -9.81
N ASP A 13 -16.70 -19.58 -10.66
CA ASP A 13 -15.47 -19.90 -11.40
C ASP A 13 -15.05 -18.73 -12.30
N ASP A 14 -16.00 -18.14 -13.04
CA ASP A 14 -15.75 -16.95 -13.87
C ASP A 14 -15.28 -15.74 -13.04
N ALA A 15 -15.96 -15.47 -11.90
CA ALA A 15 -15.59 -14.38 -11.00
C ALA A 15 -14.20 -14.61 -10.36
N TYR A 16 -13.89 -15.85 -10.01
CA TYR A 16 -12.60 -16.23 -9.42
C TYR A 16 -11.46 -16.10 -10.43
N HIS A 17 -11.64 -16.57 -11.67
CA HIS A 17 -10.67 -16.38 -12.74
C HIS A 17 -10.41 -14.90 -13.05
N TYR A 18 -11.47 -14.09 -13.13
CA TYR A 18 -11.34 -12.65 -13.32
C TYR A 18 -10.59 -11.97 -12.15
N TRP A 19 -10.92 -12.33 -10.91
CA TRP A 19 -10.22 -11.85 -9.73
C TRP A 19 -8.74 -12.22 -9.75
N GLN A 20 -8.41 -13.49 -10.04
CA GLN A 20 -7.04 -13.97 -10.12
C GLN A 20 -6.24 -13.20 -11.19
N GLN A 21 -6.81 -13.00 -12.38
CA GLN A 21 -6.15 -12.25 -13.44
C GLN A 21 -5.86 -10.80 -13.01
N ARG A 22 -6.83 -10.14 -12.37
CA ARG A 22 -6.67 -8.78 -11.88
C ARG A 22 -5.60 -8.70 -10.78
N VAL A 23 -5.60 -9.63 -9.82
CA VAL A 23 -4.56 -9.72 -8.78
C VAL A 23 -3.19 -9.94 -9.40
N HIS A 24 -3.08 -10.83 -10.40
CA HIS A 24 -1.82 -11.11 -11.09
C HIS A 24 -1.28 -9.86 -11.79
N THR A 25 -2.09 -9.18 -12.60
CA THR A 25 -1.66 -7.96 -13.31
C THR A 25 -1.23 -6.87 -12.33
N LEU A 26 -2.03 -6.59 -11.30
CA LEU A 26 -1.69 -5.58 -10.29
C LEU A 26 -0.42 -5.98 -9.52
N SER A 27 -0.26 -7.26 -9.20
CA SER A 27 0.94 -7.80 -8.55
C SER A 27 2.19 -7.60 -9.39
N THR A 28 2.14 -7.90 -10.68
CA THR A 28 3.27 -7.71 -11.61
C THR A 28 3.65 -6.23 -11.71
N VAL A 29 2.68 -5.36 -11.97
CA VAL A 29 2.92 -3.91 -12.08
C VAL A 29 3.50 -3.35 -10.77
N ASN A 30 2.90 -3.70 -9.64
CA ASN A 30 3.34 -3.25 -8.34
C ASN A 30 4.76 -3.73 -8.00
N THR A 31 5.11 -4.97 -8.37
CA THR A 31 6.47 -5.52 -8.18
C THR A 31 7.50 -4.70 -8.94
N TRP A 32 7.28 -4.45 -10.23
CA TRP A 32 8.21 -3.70 -11.06
C TRP A 32 8.34 -2.24 -10.63
N LEU A 33 7.23 -1.58 -10.32
CA LEU A 33 7.25 -0.20 -9.81
C LEU A 33 7.96 -0.11 -8.45
N SER A 34 7.71 -1.04 -7.55
CA SER A 34 8.37 -1.07 -6.24
C SER A 34 9.87 -1.32 -6.37
N LEU A 35 10.30 -2.25 -7.22
CA LEU A 35 11.71 -2.50 -7.50
C LEU A 35 12.38 -1.29 -8.13
N PHE A 36 11.74 -0.69 -9.14
CA PHE A 36 12.23 0.53 -9.77
C PHE A 36 12.43 1.64 -8.74
N PHE A 37 11.43 1.89 -7.88
CA PHE A 37 11.55 2.85 -6.78
C PHE A 37 12.69 2.49 -5.83
N LEU A 38 12.77 1.24 -5.35
CA LEU A 38 13.78 0.81 -4.38
C LEU A 38 15.22 0.89 -4.93
N CYS A 39 15.41 0.86 -6.25
CA CYS A 39 16.72 1.08 -6.88
C CYS A 39 16.99 2.57 -7.14
N VAL A 40 16.00 3.29 -7.68
CA VAL A 40 16.17 4.68 -8.14
C VAL A 40 16.19 5.67 -6.98
N HIS A 41 15.36 5.46 -5.96
CA HIS A 41 15.28 6.38 -4.83
C HIS A 41 16.60 6.48 -4.05
N PRO A 42 17.26 5.37 -3.65
CA PRO A 42 18.59 5.46 -3.04
C PRO A 42 19.62 6.10 -3.97
N LEU A 43 19.56 5.82 -5.28
CA LEU A 43 20.49 6.42 -6.25
C LEU A 43 20.33 7.94 -6.32
N ILE A 44 19.10 8.44 -6.44
CA ILE A 44 18.81 9.89 -6.47
C ILE A 44 19.23 10.53 -5.15
N MET A 45 19.00 9.88 -4.02
CA MET A 45 19.32 10.47 -2.73
C MET A 45 20.81 10.43 -2.40
N CYS A 46 21.54 9.42 -2.90
CA CYS A 46 22.99 9.32 -2.75
C CYS A 46 23.72 10.27 -3.71
N VAL A 47 23.33 10.31 -4.99
CA VAL A 47 24.06 11.01 -6.06
C VAL A 47 23.47 12.38 -6.37
N GLY A 48 22.15 12.52 -6.33
CA GLY A 48 21.45 13.78 -6.61
C GLY A 48 21.30 14.70 -5.39
N TYR A 49 21.35 14.14 -4.18
CA TYR A 49 21.21 14.86 -2.90
C TYR A 49 22.35 14.53 -1.92
N ASP A 50 23.57 14.41 -2.46
CA ASP A 50 24.88 14.09 -1.85
C ASP A 50 24.87 13.58 -0.39
N PHE A 51 24.38 12.36 -0.24
CA PHE A 51 24.31 11.57 1.00
C PHE A 51 23.32 12.08 2.06
N TRP A 52 22.07 12.19 1.62
CA TRP A 52 20.96 12.73 2.41
C TRP A 52 21.27 14.10 3.01
N ALA A 53 22.02 14.88 2.23
CA ALA A 53 22.53 16.21 2.52
C ALA A 53 23.10 16.31 3.95
N GLU A 54 24.08 15.45 4.24
CA GLU A 54 24.85 15.34 5.49
C GLU A 54 24.02 15.30 6.79
N LYS A 55 23.10 14.32 6.85
CA LYS A 55 22.48 13.77 8.07
C LYS A 55 21.53 14.69 8.83
N HIS A 56 20.89 15.63 8.13
CA HIS A 56 19.68 16.23 8.65
C HIS A 56 18.64 15.13 8.95
N TRP A 57 18.34 14.93 10.24
CA TRP A 57 17.57 13.78 10.74
C TRP A 57 16.20 13.64 10.08
N LEU A 58 15.56 14.77 9.73
CA LEU A 58 14.27 14.77 9.04
C LEU A 58 14.37 14.16 7.63
N MET A 59 15.44 14.41 6.89
CA MET A 59 15.57 13.91 5.52
C MET A 59 15.87 12.41 5.51
N LEU A 60 16.67 11.95 6.47
CA LEU A 60 16.90 10.52 6.72
C LEU A 60 15.63 9.81 7.18
N ALA A 61 14.91 10.37 8.15
CA ALA A 61 13.67 9.78 8.65
C ALA A 61 12.61 9.71 7.54
N HIS A 62 12.49 10.77 6.74
CA HIS A 62 11.57 10.77 5.61
C HIS A 62 11.95 9.71 4.58
N SER A 63 13.22 9.64 4.18
CA SER A 63 13.66 8.64 3.22
C SER A 63 13.55 7.21 3.73
N PHE A 64 13.88 6.97 5.00
CA PHE A 64 13.68 5.68 5.63
C PHE A 64 12.19 5.30 5.63
N GLN A 65 11.31 6.25 5.93
CA GLN A 65 9.86 6.07 5.79
C GLN A 65 9.47 5.70 4.34
N GLN A 66 10.02 6.40 3.35
CA GLN A 66 9.76 6.11 1.92
C GLN A 66 10.25 4.69 1.54
N MET A 67 11.44 4.30 2.01
CA MET A 67 12.01 2.96 1.76
C MET A 67 11.19 1.86 2.44
N LEU A 68 10.76 2.06 3.69
CA LEU A 68 9.86 1.13 4.39
C LEU A 68 8.54 0.96 3.64
N LEU A 69 7.99 2.06 3.14
CA LEU A 69 6.78 2.03 2.35
C LEU A 69 7.00 1.29 1.02
N GLY A 70 8.10 1.55 0.32
CA GLY A 70 8.47 0.83 -0.90
C GLY A 70 8.69 -0.66 -0.69
N LEU A 71 9.33 -1.05 0.42
CA LEU A 71 9.51 -2.45 0.82
C LEU A 71 8.17 -3.12 1.15
N TYR A 72 7.28 -2.42 1.84
CA TYR A 72 5.92 -2.90 2.09
C TYR A 72 5.18 -3.16 0.78
N CYS A 73 5.21 -2.20 -0.15
CA CYS A 73 4.61 -2.33 -1.46
C CYS A 73 5.21 -3.51 -2.22
N TRP A 74 6.54 -3.67 -2.21
CA TRP A 74 7.21 -4.80 -2.87
C TRP A 74 6.81 -6.16 -2.27
N ALA A 75 6.60 -6.23 -0.96
CA ALA A 75 6.18 -7.46 -0.29
C ALA A 75 4.69 -7.81 -0.53
N LEU A 76 3.87 -6.84 -0.94
CA LEU A 76 2.41 -6.98 -1.07
C LEU A 76 1.94 -8.12 -1.99
N PRO A 77 2.57 -8.37 -3.15
CA PRO A 77 2.22 -9.47 -4.03
C PRO A 77 2.50 -10.85 -3.42
N ASP A 78 3.53 -10.98 -2.60
CA ASP A 78 4.02 -12.26 -2.09
C ASP A 78 3.04 -12.89 -1.09
N GLN A 79 2.76 -14.18 -1.26
CA GLN A 79 1.88 -14.95 -0.37
C GLN A 79 2.52 -15.19 1.00
N ARG A 80 3.86 -15.25 1.08
CA ARG A 80 4.60 -15.51 2.32
C ARG A 80 4.37 -14.42 3.37
N PHE A 81 4.16 -13.19 2.94
CA PHE A 81 3.93 -12.04 3.83
C PHE A 81 2.44 -11.72 4.01
N GLU A 82 1.54 -12.45 3.36
CA GLU A 82 0.13 -12.09 3.24
C GLU A 82 -0.56 -11.89 4.60
N HIS A 83 -0.37 -12.84 5.53
CA HIS A 83 -0.94 -12.74 6.86
C HIS A 83 -0.39 -11.53 7.64
N TRP A 84 0.92 -11.30 7.57
CA TRP A 84 1.57 -10.18 8.25
C TRP A 84 1.10 -8.83 7.71
N LEU A 85 0.99 -8.72 6.38
CA LEU A 85 0.52 -7.53 5.67
C LEU A 85 -0.95 -7.24 6.01
N LYS A 86 -1.82 -8.26 5.97
CA LYS A 86 -3.26 -8.09 6.27
C LYS A 86 -3.48 -7.52 7.68
N MET A 87 -2.70 -7.96 8.67
CA MET A 87 -2.77 -7.42 10.04
C MET A 87 -2.24 -5.98 10.17
N ARG A 88 -1.40 -5.51 9.23
CA ARG A 88 -0.71 -4.22 9.29
C ARG A 88 -1.05 -3.29 8.14
N VAL A 89 -2.15 -3.53 7.42
CA VAL A 89 -2.66 -2.65 6.36
C VAL A 89 -2.83 -1.21 6.83
N TRP A 90 -3.19 -0.99 8.10
CA TRP A 90 -3.29 0.36 8.67
C TRP A 90 -1.95 1.10 8.70
N VAL A 91 -0.82 0.39 8.87
CA VAL A 91 0.54 0.97 8.83
C VAL A 91 0.83 1.49 7.43
N PHE A 92 0.46 0.73 6.40
CA PHE A 92 0.58 1.19 5.01
C PHE A 92 -0.20 2.48 4.77
N TYR A 93 -1.47 2.54 5.20
CA TYR A 93 -2.29 3.75 5.03
C TYR A 93 -1.72 4.95 5.78
N LEU A 94 -1.20 4.74 6.98
CA LEU A 94 -0.54 5.80 7.75
C LEU A 94 0.72 6.31 7.03
N LEU A 95 1.62 5.42 6.63
CA LEU A 95 2.87 5.77 5.94
C LEU A 95 2.60 6.43 4.59
N ALA A 96 1.66 5.91 3.81
CA ALA A 96 1.25 6.47 2.53
C ALA A 96 0.59 7.85 2.70
N GLY A 97 -0.30 8.00 3.68
CA GLY A 97 -0.96 9.26 3.99
C GLY A 97 0.05 10.35 4.39
N VAL A 98 0.99 10.02 5.27
CA VAL A 98 2.08 10.94 5.66
C VAL A 98 2.93 11.31 4.44
N ASN A 99 3.27 10.36 3.57
CA ASN A 99 4.06 10.61 2.38
C ASN A 99 3.34 11.56 1.40
N LEU A 100 2.07 11.30 1.10
CA LEU A 100 1.26 12.13 0.20
C LEU A 100 1.04 13.54 0.77
N LEU A 101 0.82 13.66 2.07
CA LEU A 101 0.68 14.95 2.75
C LEU A 101 1.98 15.76 2.64
N LEU A 102 3.13 15.14 2.91
CA LEU A 102 4.43 15.80 2.79
C LEU A 102 4.73 16.20 1.33
N ALA A 103 4.44 15.32 0.37
CA ALA A 103 4.58 15.63 -1.05
C ALA A 103 3.71 16.84 -1.45
N GLY A 104 2.46 16.88 -0.99
CA GLY A 104 1.55 18.00 -1.22
C GLY A 104 2.04 19.32 -0.60
N LEU A 105 2.55 19.27 0.63
CA LEU A 105 3.14 20.44 1.29
C LEU A 105 4.37 20.95 0.54
N VAL A 106 5.28 20.06 0.16
CA VAL A 106 6.50 20.40 -0.59
C VAL A 106 6.14 21.01 -1.95
N PHE A 107 5.17 20.43 -2.66
CA PHE A 107 4.70 20.95 -3.94
C PHE A 107 4.05 22.33 -3.81
N SER A 108 3.19 22.51 -2.79
CA SER A 108 2.53 23.80 -2.52
C SER A 108 3.54 24.88 -2.14
N ALA A 109 4.51 24.55 -1.26
CA ALA A 109 5.57 25.47 -0.85
C ALA A 109 6.49 25.83 -2.03
N GLY A 110 6.88 24.85 -2.85
CA GLY A 110 7.66 25.09 -4.06
C GLY A 110 6.91 25.98 -5.06
N THR A 111 5.62 25.75 -5.26
CA THR A 111 4.80 26.60 -6.16
C THR A 111 4.71 28.03 -5.63
N TYR A 112 4.51 28.20 -4.32
CA TYR A 112 4.46 29.52 -3.70
C TYR A 112 5.78 30.29 -3.87
N PHE A 113 6.91 29.63 -3.63
CA PHE A 113 8.25 30.21 -3.80
C PHE A 113 8.57 30.54 -5.25
N TYR A 114 8.06 29.77 -6.21
CA TYR A 114 8.24 30.05 -7.63
C TYR A 114 7.52 31.34 -8.05
N ILE A 115 6.29 31.54 -7.59
CA ILE A 115 5.43 32.67 -7.99
C ILE A 115 5.86 33.98 -7.30
N ASN A 116 6.17 33.91 -6.00
CA ASN A 116 6.33 35.11 -5.17
C ASN A 116 7.79 35.42 -4.81
N GLY A 117 8.72 34.50 -5.07
CA GLY A 117 10.09 34.62 -4.61
C GLY A 117 11.03 35.28 -5.63
N PRO A 118 12.08 35.99 -5.18
CA PRO A 118 13.18 36.39 -6.05
C PRO A 118 13.88 35.17 -6.70
N ALA A 119 14.71 35.40 -7.72
CA ALA A 119 15.28 34.35 -8.59
C ALA A 119 15.88 33.13 -7.85
N LEU A 120 16.47 33.33 -6.67
CA LEU A 120 16.97 32.24 -5.82
C LEU A 120 15.86 31.26 -5.37
N TYR A 121 14.67 31.76 -5.02
CA TYR A 121 13.53 30.93 -4.64
C TYR A 121 12.93 30.19 -5.83
N SER A 122 12.99 30.75 -7.04
CA SER A 122 12.62 30.03 -8.26
C SER A 122 13.54 28.82 -8.49
N PHE A 123 14.84 28.96 -8.20
CA PHE A 123 15.78 27.83 -8.24
C PHE A 123 15.47 26.76 -7.18
N ILE A 124 15.19 27.16 -5.93
CA ILE A 124 14.76 26.23 -4.87
C ILE A 124 13.50 25.49 -5.29
N SER A 125 12.55 26.19 -5.89
CA SER A 125 11.29 25.60 -6.37
C SER A 125 11.51 24.57 -7.48
N ALA A 126 12.41 24.85 -8.42
CA ALA A 126 12.78 23.89 -9.47
C ALA A 126 13.46 22.65 -8.89
N SER A 127 14.30 22.80 -7.86
CA SER A 127 14.91 21.68 -7.14
C SER A 127 13.86 20.83 -6.42
N LEU A 128 12.92 21.45 -5.70
CA LEU A 128 11.82 20.74 -5.03
C LEU A 128 10.90 20.02 -6.02
N ALA A 129 10.57 20.65 -7.16
CA ALA A 129 9.80 20.00 -8.20
C ALA A 129 10.53 18.77 -8.76
N THR A 130 11.84 18.91 -9.01
CA THR A 130 12.69 17.80 -9.47
C THR A 130 12.74 16.66 -8.44
N TYR A 131 12.84 16.97 -7.15
CA TYR A 131 12.73 15.99 -6.05
C TYR A 131 11.42 15.22 -6.10
N VAL A 132 10.30 15.94 -6.14
CA VAL A 132 8.97 15.33 -6.10
C VAL A 132 8.77 14.43 -7.32
N VAL A 133 9.17 14.88 -8.51
CA VAL A 133 8.98 14.11 -9.76
C VAL A 133 9.89 12.89 -9.82
N LEU A 134 11.18 13.04 -9.51
CA LEU A 134 12.16 11.97 -9.73
C LEU A 134 12.27 11.01 -8.54
N ALA A 135 12.25 11.51 -7.29
CA ALA A 135 12.43 10.67 -6.11
C ALA A 135 11.10 10.16 -5.55
N SER A 136 10.11 11.05 -5.36
CA SER A 136 8.83 10.66 -4.74
C SER A 136 7.79 10.18 -5.76
N GLY A 137 7.88 10.60 -7.02
CA GLY A 137 6.93 10.27 -8.09
C GLY A 137 6.76 8.76 -8.28
N PRO A 138 7.85 7.98 -8.43
CA PRO A 138 7.76 6.53 -8.52
C PRO A 138 7.06 5.89 -7.32
N LEU A 139 7.30 6.38 -6.10
CA LEU A 139 6.62 5.89 -4.90
C LEU A 139 5.13 6.21 -4.91
N ILE A 140 4.72 7.41 -5.33
CA ILE A 140 3.31 7.80 -5.43
C ILE A 140 2.56 6.85 -6.38
N LEU A 141 3.16 6.51 -7.52
CA LEU A 141 2.60 5.54 -8.45
C LEU A 141 2.48 4.15 -7.80
N THR A 142 3.53 3.71 -7.11
CA THR A 142 3.50 2.43 -6.37
C THR A 142 2.42 2.42 -5.28
N ILE A 143 2.22 3.53 -4.57
CA ILE A 143 1.15 3.67 -3.55
C ILE A 143 -0.21 3.47 -4.21
N ILE A 144 -0.50 4.13 -5.33
CA ILE A 144 -1.78 4.02 -6.04
C ILE A 144 -2.07 2.57 -6.43
N VAL A 145 -1.09 1.88 -7.03
CA VAL A 145 -1.25 0.48 -7.44
C VAL A 145 -1.39 -0.44 -6.22
N SER A 146 -0.65 -0.17 -5.14
CA SER A 146 -0.76 -0.92 -3.88
C SER A 146 -2.12 -0.75 -3.22
N PHE A 147 -2.73 0.44 -3.26
CA PHE A 147 -4.09 0.67 -2.77
C PHE A 147 -5.11 -0.22 -3.48
N GLU A 148 -5.07 -0.24 -4.82
CA GLU A 148 -5.92 -1.10 -5.64
C GLU A 148 -5.66 -2.58 -5.36
N LEU A 149 -4.38 -2.99 -5.26
CA LEU A 149 -4.01 -4.37 -4.99
C LEU A 149 -4.49 -4.83 -3.61
N ILE A 150 -4.38 -4.00 -2.56
CA ILE A 150 -4.91 -4.28 -1.22
C ILE A 150 -6.43 -4.51 -1.28
N GLN A 151 -7.17 -3.62 -1.97
CA GLN A 151 -8.62 -3.76 -2.07
C GLN A 151 -9.02 -5.04 -2.80
N VAL A 152 -8.42 -5.32 -3.95
CA VAL A 152 -8.75 -6.50 -4.75
C VAL A 152 -8.32 -7.78 -4.04
N LYS A 153 -7.09 -7.85 -3.54
CA LYS A 153 -6.51 -9.07 -2.94
C LYS A 153 -7.16 -9.42 -1.61
N PHE A 154 -7.42 -8.44 -0.73
CA PHE A 154 -7.90 -8.72 0.63
C PHE A 154 -9.41 -8.59 0.82
N ASN A 155 -10.07 -7.72 0.06
CA ASN A 155 -11.51 -7.46 0.22
C ASN A 155 -12.35 -7.91 -0.99
N GLY A 156 -11.71 -8.18 -2.12
CA GLY A 156 -12.39 -8.51 -3.38
C GLY A 156 -12.32 -9.99 -3.78
N ARG A 157 -11.77 -10.86 -2.93
CA ARG A 157 -11.71 -12.30 -3.21
C ARG A 157 -13.13 -12.87 -3.19
N PRO A 158 -13.62 -13.49 -4.29
CA PRO A 158 -14.90 -14.16 -4.26
C PRO A 158 -14.84 -15.34 -3.28
N GLU A 159 -15.86 -15.47 -2.45
CA GLU A 159 -16.01 -16.57 -1.50
C GLU A 159 -16.96 -17.60 -2.11
N ALA A 160 -16.53 -18.86 -2.16
CA ALA A 160 -17.39 -19.96 -2.56
C ALA A 160 -18.41 -20.19 -1.44
N ASP A 161 -19.68 -20.01 -1.74
CA ASP A 161 -20.77 -20.50 -0.91
C ASP A 161 -20.87 -22.00 -1.20
N PHE A 162 -20.02 -22.80 -0.55
CA PHE A 162 -20.27 -24.23 -0.43
C PHE A 162 -21.51 -24.34 0.43
N GLY A 163 -22.68 -24.29 -0.22
CA GLY A 163 -23.96 -24.20 0.46
C GLY A 163 -23.93 -25.09 1.69
N ASP A 164 -24.05 -24.48 2.86
CA ASP A 164 -24.21 -25.20 4.11
C ASP A 164 -25.63 -25.78 4.05
N GLY A 165 -25.78 -26.83 3.25
CA GLY A 165 -26.80 -27.85 3.37
C GLY A 165 -26.49 -28.78 4.55
N GLY A 166 -25.62 -28.38 5.46
CA GLY A 166 -25.64 -28.85 6.83
C GLY A 166 -26.84 -28.24 7.53
N GLU A 167 -27.89 -29.05 7.74
CA GLU A 167 -28.62 -28.96 9.00
C GLU A 167 -27.58 -28.93 10.11
N THR A 168 -27.30 -27.73 10.61
CA THR A 168 -26.48 -27.53 11.78
C THR A 168 -27.29 -28.12 12.92
N ASN A 169 -27.02 -29.36 13.29
CA ASN A 169 -27.49 -29.93 14.54
C ASN A 169 -27.16 -28.92 15.64
N ASP A 170 -28.16 -28.49 16.40
CA ASP A 170 -28.06 -27.49 17.47
C ASP A 170 -26.96 -27.80 18.51
N GLU A 171 -26.41 -29.03 18.52
CA GLU A 171 -25.26 -29.45 19.32
C GLU A 171 -23.94 -28.75 18.94
N ASP A 172 -23.67 -28.51 17.66
CA ASP A 172 -22.37 -27.93 17.22
C ASP A 172 -22.29 -26.41 17.42
N GLN A 173 -23.43 -25.71 17.34
CA GLN A 173 -23.49 -24.29 17.73
C GLN A 173 -23.20 -24.09 19.22
N ASN A 174 -23.57 -25.06 20.06
CA ASN A 174 -23.35 -25.02 21.50
C ASN A 174 -21.88 -25.28 21.89
N ALA A 175 -21.14 -26.04 21.06
CA ALA A 175 -19.70 -26.23 21.23
C ALA A 175 -18.89 -24.97 20.82
N LEU A 176 -19.29 -24.30 19.74
CA LEU A 176 -18.61 -23.08 19.24
C LEU A 176 -18.88 -21.84 20.13
N SER A 177 -20.04 -21.74 20.77
CA SER A 177 -20.32 -20.66 21.74
C SER A 177 -19.46 -20.77 23.01
N LYS A 178 -19.19 -22.00 23.47
CA LYS A 178 -18.28 -22.28 24.59
C LYS A 178 -16.81 -21.96 24.26
N LEU A 179 -16.39 -22.12 23.01
CA LEU A 179 -15.04 -21.74 22.57
C LEU A 179 -14.87 -20.22 22.41
N LYS A 180 -15.87 -19.51 21.85
CA LYS A 180 -15.83 -18.04 21.76
C LYS A 180 -15.80 -17.33 23.12
N THR A 181 -16.37 -17.96 24.15
CA THR A 181 -16.34 -17.39 25.51
C THR A 181 -14.97 -17.53 26.18
N LYS A 182 -14.13 -18.50 25.76
CA LYS A 182 -12.77 -18.67 26.30
C LYS A 182 -11.69 -17.82 25.62
N VAL A 183 -11.92 -17.28 24.43
CA VAL A 183 -10.93 -16.46 23.68
C VAL A 183 -11.28 -14.97 23.74
N LYS A 184 -11.73 -14.48 24.91
CA LYS A 184 -11.99 -13.06 25.18
C LYS A 184 -11.00 -12.43 26.17
N ILE A 185 -9.79 -12.99 26.26
CA ILE A 185 -8.62 -12.43 26.94
C ILE A 185 -7.44 -12.90 26.08
N ILE A 186 -6.95 -12.12 25.13
CA ILE A 186 -5.82 -11.20 25.33
C ILE A 186 -5.92 -10.16 24.21
N ARG A 187 -6.33 -8.93 24.54
CA ARG A 187 -5.95 -7.73 23.79
C ARG A 187 -4.88 -7.05 24.63
N ILE A 188 -3.66 -6.99 24.11
CA ILE A 188 -2.68 -5.94 24.42
C ILE A 188 -2.44 -5.23 23.10
#